data_AF-A0A4Y7UF69-F1
#
_entry.id   AF-A0A4Y7UF69-F1
#
_cell.length_a   1.000
_cell.length_b   1.000
_cell.length_c   1.000
_cell.angle_alpha   90.00
_cell.angle_beta   90.00
_cell.angle_gamma   90.00
#
_symmetry.space_group_name_H-M   'P 1'
#
loop_
_entity.id
_entity.type
_entity.pdbx_description
1 polymer ?
#
loop_
_entity_poly.entity_id
_entity_poly.type
_entity_poly.pdbx_seq_one_letter_code
_entity_poly.pdbx_strand_id
1 'polypeptide(L)'
;MVIRESDDLYNIKFKLNSQIIDILPKINKTLNKINIYLFYWFDIDKSVNESFSWKYCPVTNDLLTDLNIKSNNSLICSNCFLVFPKY
;
A
#
# COMPACT_ATOMS: atom_id res chain seq x y z
N MET A 1 10.67 -27.46 -0.70
CA MET A 1 9.51 -26.89 -1.40
C MET A 1 9.63 -25.37 -1.26
N VAL A 2 10.18 -24.71 -2.26
CA VAL A 2 10.19 -23.25 -2.31
C VAL A 2 8.74 -22.86 -2.59
N ILE A 3 8.08 -22.24 -1.61
CA ILE A 3 6.79 -21.59 -1.86
C ILE A 3 7.16 -20.49 -2.87
N ARG A 4 6.84 -20.70 -4.15
CA ARG A 4 6.80 -19.58 -5.09
C ARG A 4 5.69 -18.69 -4.54
N GLU A 5 6.06 -17.61 -3.85
CA GLU A 5 5.12 -16.56 -3.53
C GLU A 5 4.42 -16.23 -4.85
N SER A 6 3.11 -16.47 -4.93
CA SER A 6 2.41 -16.17 -6.17
C SER A 6 2.53 -14.68 -6.39
N ASP A 7 3.05 -14.26 -7.55
CA ASP A 7 3.17 -12.85 -7.95
C ASP A 7 1.88 -12.04 -7.73
N ASP A 8 0.74 -12.74 -7.62
CA ASP A 8 -0.57 -12.26 -7.16
C ASP A 8 -0.54 -11.44 -5.86
N LEU A 9 0.38 -11.69 -4.92
CA LEU A 9 0.49 -10.90 -3.68
C LEU A 9 0.89 -9.44 -3.98
N TYR A 10 1.70 -9.23 -5.02
CA TYR A 10 2.15 -7.91 -5.48
C TYR A 10 1.16 -7.29 -6.48
N ASN A 11 0.08 -7.99 -6.83
CA ASN A 11 -0.96 -7.48 -7.72
C ASN A 11 -2.07 -6.80 -6.90
N ILE A 12 -2.19 -5.48 -7.02
CA ILE A 12 -3.18 -4.73 -6.23
C ILE A 12 -4.64 -5.06 -6.60
N LYS A 13 -4.84 -5.59 -7.81
CA LYS A 13 -6.14 -6.05 -8.32
C LYS A 13 -6.41 -7.51 -7.95
N PHE A 14 -5.48 -8.19 -7.28
CA PHE A 14 -5.75 -9.51 -6.75
C PHE A 14 -6.88 -9.45 -5.73
N LYS A 15 -7.78 -10.43 -5.78
CA LYS A 15 -9.05 -10.40 -5.04
C LYS A 15 -8.87 -10.20 -3.53
N LEU A 16 -7.83 -10.79 -2.94
CA LEU A 16 -7.55 -10.63 -1.52
C LEU A 16 -7.11 -9.20 -1.20
N ASN A 17 -6.19 -8.64 -1.99
CA ASN A 17 -5.68 -7.28 -1.81
C ASN A 17 -6.79 -6.25 -1.96
N SER A 18 -7.66 -6.41 -2.98
CA SER A 18 -8.80 -5.52 -3.16
C SER A 18 -9.78 -5.58 -1.97
N GLN A 19 -10.05 -6.77 -1.44
CA GLN A 19 -10.92 -6.93 -0.26
C GLN A 19 -10.35 -6.25 0.99
N ILE A 20 -9.03 -6.32 1.19
CA ILE A 20 -8.35 -5.63 2.29
C ILE A 20 -8.47 -4.11 2.09
N ILE A 21 -8.17 -3.61 0.89
CA ILE A 21 -8.23 -2.19 0.56
C ILE A 21 -9.64 -1.62 0.81
N ASP A 22 -10.68 -2.35 0.40
CA ASP A 22 -12.07 -1.93 0.56
C ASP A 22 -12.52 -1.82 2.04
N ILE A 23 -11.93 -2.62 2.94
CA ILE A 23 -12.31 -2.64 4.36
C ILE A 23 -11.48 -1.66 5.22
N LEU A 24 -10.28 -1.28 4.78
CA LEU A 24 -9.38 -0.40 5.53
C LEU A 24 -10.02 0.91 5.99
N PRO A 25 -10.80 1.65 5.17
CA PRO A 25 -11.43 2.89 5.64
C PRO A 25 -12.39 2.68 6.80
N LYS A 26 -13.12 1.55 6.81
CA LYS A 26 -14.07 1.20 7.88
C LYS A 26 -13.33 0.86 9.17
N ILE A 27 -12.23 0.11 9.07
CA ILE A 27 -11.38 -0.23 10.21
C ILE A 27 -10.75 1.04 10.79
N ASN A 28 -10.16 1.89 9.95
CA ASN A 28 -9.53 3.14 10.37
C ASN A 28 -10.51 4.11 11.01
N LYS A 29 -11.78 4.17 10.56
CA LYS A 29 -12.82 4.96 11.25
C LYS A 29 -13.03 4.53 12.70
N THR A 30 -12.82 3.24 13.01
CA THR A 30 -12.94 2.71 14.36
C THR A 30 -11.68 2.96 15.18
N LEU A 31 -10.51 2.66 14.62
CA LEU A 31 -9.21 2.81 15.28
C LEU A 31 -8.83 4.28 15.52
N ASN A 32 -9.23 5.19 14.65
CA ASN A 32 -8.95 6.62 14.82
C ASN A 32 -9.59 7.19 16.09
N LYS A 33 -10.66 6.57 16.62
CA LYS A 33 -11.24 6.97 17.92
C LYS A 33 -10.25 6.86 19.09
N ILE A 34 -9.23 6.03 18.93
CA ILE A 34 -8.14 5.83 19.90
C ILE A 34 -6.78 6.26 19.31
N ASN A 35 -6.79 7.15 18.31
CA ASN A 35 -5.61 7.69 17.63
C ASN A 35 -4.69 6.62 16.99
N ILE A 36 -5.25 5.49 16.56
CA ILE A 36 -4.54 4.45 15.82
C ILE A 36 -4.94 4.51 14.36
N TYR A 37 -3.94 4.43 13.48
CA TYR A 37 -4.12 4.29 12.03
C TYR A 37 -3.48 2.99 11.56
N LEU A 38 -4.25 2.20 10.81
CA LEU A 38 -3.81 0.98 10.17
C LEU A 38 -3.57 1.26 8.68
N PHE A 39 -2.34 1.05 8.24
CA PHE A 39 -1.98 1.12 6.83
C PHE A 39 -1.70 -0.28 6.30
N TYR A 40 -2.09 -0.52 5.06
CA TYR A 40 -1.70 -1.72 4.34
C TYR A 40 -0.52 -1.37 3.42
N TRP A 41 0.60 -2.04 3.67
CA TRP A 41 1.81 -1.84 2.89
C TRP A 41 1.71 -2.61 1.59
N PHE A 42 2.01 -1.92 0.50
CA PHE A 42 1.97 -2.46 -0.84
C PHE A 42 3.26 -2.10 -1.58
N ASP A 43 3.92 -3.11 -2.12
CA ASP A 43 5.11 -2.95 -2.94
C ASP A 43 4.92 -3.68 -4.28
N ILE A 44 5.63 -3.24 -5.30
CA ILE A 44 5.75 -3.99 -6.55
C ILE A 44 6.86 -5.03 -6.41
N ASP A 45 6.78 -6.08 -7.21
CA ASP A 45 7.96 -6.90 -7.44
C ASP A 45 8.97 -6.12 -8.31
N LYS A 46 10.03 -5.63 -7.66
CA LYS A 46 11.12 -4.91 -8.34
C LYS A 46 11.90 -5.78 -9.32
N SER A 47 11.81 -7.12 -9.23
CA SER A 47 12.40 -8.02 -10.22
C SER A 47 11.78 -7.82 -11.61
N VAL A 48 10.57 -7.26 -11.67
CA VAL A 48 9.85 -6.95 -12.91
C VAL A 48 10.17 -5.55 -13.43
N ASN A 49 10.40 -4.57 -12.54
CA ASN A 49 10.77 -3.21 -12.94
C ASN A 49 11.57 -2.48 -11.84
N GLU A 50 12.89 -2.60 -11.90
CA GLU A 50 13.82 -1.98 -10.94
C GLU A 50 13.80 -0.43 -10.96
N SER A 51 13.30 0.18 -12.05
CA SER A 51 13.29 1.64 -12.22
C SER A 51 11.96 2.29 -11.84
N PHE A 52 10.98 1.50 -11.40
CA PHE A 52 9.68 2.03 -11.05
C PHE A 52 9.73 2.81 -9.73
N SER A 53 9.09 3.97 -9.71
CA SER A 53 8.91 4.78 -8.51
C SER A 53 7.44 5.14 -8.33
N TRP A 54 6.96 5.01 -7.10
CA TRP A 54 5.59 5.36 -6.75
C TRP A 54 5.42 6.88 -6.73
N LYS A 55 4.45 7.38 -7.50
CA LYS A 55 4.06 8.80 -7.51
C LYS A 55 2.57 9.00 -7.26
N TYR A 56 1.75 8.13 -7.84
CA TYR A 56 0.30 8.15 -7.71
C TYR A 56 -0.20 6.86 -7.08
N CYS A 57 -1.28 6.94 -6.30
CA CYS A 57 -1.95 5.78 -5.77
C CYS A 57 -2.57 4.98 -6.92
N PRO A 58 -2.26 3.69 -7.09
CA PRO A 58 -2.83 2.86 -8.15
C PRO A 58 -4.34 2.58 -8.00
N VAL A 59 -4.93 2.88 -6.83
CA VAL A 59 -6.37 2.68 -6.56
C VAL A 59 -7.16 3.96 -6.79
N THR A 60 -6.71 5.08 -6.21
CA THR A 60 -7.45 6.34 -6.25
C THR A 60 -6.93 7.33 -7.29
N ASN A 61 -5.74 7.07 -7.85
CA ASN A 61 -5.00 7.96 -8.74
C ASN A 61 -4.56 9.29 -8.09
N ASP A 62 -4.71 9.42 -6.77
CA ASP A 62 -4.26 10.59 -6.02
C ASP A 62 -2.73 10.65 -5.94
N LEU A 63 -2.17 11.85 -5.85
CA LEU A 63 -0.75 12.03 -5.55
C LEU A 63 -0.42 11.46 -4.16
N LEU A 64 0.64 10.67 -4.07
CA LEU A 64 1.11 10.13 -2.79
C LEU A 64 1.79 11.20 -1.95
N THR A 65 1.54 11.16 -0.64
CA THR A 65 2.15 12.08 0.33
C THR A 65 3.35 11.40 0.98
N ASP A 66 4.51 12.05 0.95
CA ASP A 66 5.69 11.59 1.70
C ASP A 66 5.58 12.02 3.17
N LEU A 67 5.65 11.04 4.07
CA LEU A 67 5.68 11.28 5.52
C LEU A 67 7.00 11.89 6.01
N ASN A 68 8.04 11.99 5.16
CA ASN A 68 9.36 12.51 5.50
C ASN A 68 10.02 11.79 6.70
N ILE A 69 9.81 10.48 6.78
CA ILE A 69 10.38 9.62 7.82
C ILE A 69 11.65 8.90 7.31
N LYS A 70 12.49 8.42 8.24
CA LYS A 70 13.68 7.61 7.93
C LYS A 70 13.31 6.16 7.58
N SER A 71 12.37 5.97 6.66
CA SER A 71 11.95 4.66 6.16
C SER A 71 11.73 4.77 4.66
N ASN A 72 12.00 3.70 3.92
CA ASN A 72 11.67 3.67 2.50
C ASN A 72 10.15 3.64 2.30
N ASN A 73 9.41 3.01 3.22
CA ASN A 73 7.95 2.91 3.20
C ASN A 73 7.32 4.20 3.78
N SER A 74 7.50 5.32 3.08
CA SER A 74 7.07 6.65 3.54
C SER A 74 5.98 7.29 2.68
N LEU A 75 5.70 6.76 1.50
CA LEU A 75 4.70 7.32 0.60
C LEU A 75 3.33 6.76 0.96
N ILE A 76 2.37 7.62 1.30
CA ILE A 76 1.03 7.19 1.71
C ILE A 76 -0.06 7.74 0.80
N CYS A 77 -1.12 6.95 0.64
CA CYS A 77 -2.43 7.44 0.21
C CYS A 77 -3.35 7.52 1.43
N SER A 78 -3.69 8.73 1.85
CA SER A 78 -4.57 8.96 3.00
C SER A 78 -6.02 8.52 2.75
N ASN A 79 -6.44 8.43 1.49
CA ASN A 79 -7.82 8.12 1.13
C ASN A 79 -8.13 6.62 1.25
N CYS A 80 -7.18 5.75 0.89
CA CYS A 80 -7.34 4.30 0.95
C CYS A 80 -6.38 3.61 1.93
N PHE A 81 -5.63 4.37 2.73
CA PHE A 81 -4.73 3.88 3.79
C PHE A 81 -3.69 2.88 3.28
N LEU A 82 -3.15 3.14 2.09
CA LEU A 82 -2.03 2.39 1.52
C LEU A 82 -0.71 3.11 1.81
N VAL A 83 0.33 2.31 2.06
CA VAL A 83 1.71 2.79 2.16
C VAL A 83 2.58 2.09 1.13
N PHE A 84 3.47 2.85 0.48
CA PHE A 84 4.31 2.43 -0.62
C PHE A 84 5.77 2.84 -0.34
N PRO A 85 6.76 2.13 -0.91
CA PRO A 85 8.14 2.56 -0.86
C PRO A 85 8.40 3.77 -1.76
N LYS A 86 9.37 4.59 -1.38
CA LYS A 86 9.80 5.76 -2.14
C LYS A 86 10.72 5.41 -3.31
N TYR A 87 11.55 4.38 -3.12
CA TYR A 87 12.54 3.90 -4.09
C TYR A 87 12.55 2.38 -4.15
#